data_AF-A0A8D2KUP7-F1
#
_entry.id   AF-A0A8D2KUP7-F1
#
_cell.length_a   1.000
_cell.length_b   1.000
_cell.length_c   1.000
_cell.angle_alpha   90.00
_cell.angle_beta   90.00
_cell.angle_gamma   90.00
#
_symmetry.space_group_name_H-M   'P 1'
#
loop_
_entity.id
_entity.type
_entity.pdbx_description
1 polymer ?
#
loop_
_entity_poly.entity_id
_entity_poly.type
_entity_poly.pdbx_seq_one_letter_code
_entity_poly.pdbx_strand_id
1 'polypeptide(L)'
;MGSDGFVDVAEVLRLPQFKAWSLDDVQRVVEMNEKQRFAVRPHPSTGHLQIRANQGHSLPVSELELTPLLDPSDFPEVVAHGTYLRHWTAIRRSGLSRMGRTHIHLAPGLPGDGTVVSGERSIPLARQMGKQALNRLLPDQNWTSAKHTWIGHFGHEMIGMRP
;
A
#
# COMPACT_ATOMS: atom_id res chain seq x y z
N MET A 1 -14.04 -3.93 -13.99
CA MET A 1 -13.39 -4.13 -12.67
C MET A 1 -14.47 -4.28 -11.64
N GLY A 2 -14.43 -5.35 -10.85
CA GLY A 2 -15.35 -5.58 -9.75
C GLY A 2 -15.16 -4.56 -8.61
N SER A 3 -16.10 -4.56 -7.67
CA SER A 3 -16.08 -3.74 -6.44
C SER A 3 -14.83 -3.97 -5.57
N ASP A 4 -14.22 -5.15 -5.69
CA ASP A 4 -13.04 -5.62 -4.96
C ASP A 4 -11.72 -5.47 -5.74
N GLY A 5 -11.79 -4.84 -6.92
CA GLY A 5 -10.64 -4.52 -7.77
C GLY A 5 -10.23 -5.64 -8.73
N PHE A 6 -10.88 -6.80 -8.69
CA PHE A 6 -10.56 -7.89 -9.61
C PHE A 6 -11.07 -7.63 -11.03
N VAL A 7 -10.30 -8.09 -12.01
CA VAL A 7 -10.63 -8.13 -13.44
C VAL A 7 -10.26 -9.49 -14.02
N ASP A 8 -10.96 -9.93 -15.07
CA ASP A 8 -10.65 -11.20 -15.73
C ASP A 8 -9.30 -11.09 -16.45
N VAL A 9 -8.41 -12.07 -16.23
CA VAL A 9 -7.08 -12.09 -16.86
C VAL A 9 -7.21 -12.17 -18.39
N ALA A 10 -8.22 -12.90 -18.88
CA ALA A 10 -8.52 -12.98 -20.31
C ALA A 10 -8.94 -11.63 -20.92
N GLU A 11 -9.53 -10.71 -20.14
CA GLU A 11 -9.81 -9.34 -20.59
C GLU A 11 -8.53 -8.51 -20.69
N VAL A 12 -7.67 -8.64 -19.68
CA VAL A 12 -6.37 -7.94 -19.64
C VAL A 12 -5.50 -8.35 -20.83
N LEU A 13 -5.37 -9.66 -21.09
CA LEU A 13 -4.53 -10.18 -22.18
C LEU A 13 -5.06 -9.84 -23.59
N ARG A 14 -6.34 -9.46 -23.73
CA ARG A 14 -6.90 -8.97 -24.99
C ARG A 14 -6.48 -7.54 -25.33
N LEU A 15 -6.00 -6.77 -24.35
CA LEU A 15 -5.60 -5.38 -24.59
C LEU A 15 -4.35 -5.31 -25.47
N PRO A 16 -4.23 -4.32 -26.37
CA PRO A 16 -3.10 -4.19 -27.29
C PRO A 16 -1.73 -4.23 -26.59
N GLN A 17 -1.62 -3.62 -25.41
CA GLN A 17 -0.35 -3.59 -24.66
C GLN A 17 0.07 -4.94 -24.06
N PHE A 18 -0.86 -5.90 -23.97
CA PHE A 18 -0.61 -7.20 -23.34
C PHE A 18 -0.65 -8.39 -24.30
N LYS A 19 -0.86 -8.16 -25.60
CA LYS A 19 -0.95 -9.21 -26.63
C LYS A 19 0.24 -10.16 -26.72
N ALA A 20 1.43 -9.72 -26.29
CA ALA A 20 2.64 -10.52 -26.33
C ALA A 20 2.81 -11.46 -25.13
N TRP A 21 1.92 -11.38 -24.12
CA TRP A 21 2.05 -12.12 -22.88
C TRP A 21 0.96 -13.18 -22.75
N SER A 22 1.32 -14.28 -22.11
CA SER A 22 0.48 -15.44 -21.86
C SER A 22 -0.11 -15.42 -20.44
N LEU A 23 -1.02 -16.35 -20.17
CA LEU A 23 -1.53 -16.61 -18.83
C LEU A 23 -0.41 -17.03 -17.87
N ASP A 24 0.53 -17.85 -18.33
CA ASP A 24 1.67 -18.33 -17.54
C ASP A 24 2.60 -17.17 -17.16
N ASP A 25 2.75 -16.18 -18.05
CA ASP A 25 3.52 -14.97 -17.75
C ASP A 25 2.87 -14.17 -16.60
N VAL A 26 1.54 -14.07 -16.58
CA VAL A 26 0.79 -13.42 -15.50
C VAL A 26 0.97 -14.15 -14.18
N GLN A 27 0.83 -15.48 -14.18
CA GLN A 27 1.02 -16.30 -12.98
C GLN A 27 2.45 -16.16 -12.44
N ARG A 28 3.45 -16.25 -13.31
CA ARG A 28 4.85 -16.05 -12.95
C ARG A 28 5.11 -14.66 -12.36
N VAL A 29 4.54 -13.60 -12.94
CA VAL A 29 4.67 -12.23 -12.40
C VAL A 29 4.08 -12.13 -11.00
N VAL A 30 2.95 -12.80 -10.73
CA VAL A 30 2.30 -12.76 -9.42
C VAL A 30 3.12 -13.55 -8.40
N GLU A 31 3.60 -14.74 -8.76
CA GLU A 31 4.40 -15.62 -7.89
C GLU A 31 5.77 -15.01 -7.57
N MET A 32 6.47 -14.47 -8.56
CA MET A 32 7.82 -13.91 -8.40
C MET A 32 7.81 -12.45 -7.93
N ASN A 33 6.64 -11.87 -7.61
CA ASN A 33 6.58 -10.51 -7.10
C ASN A 33 7.02 -10.47 -5.63
N GLU A 34 8.28 -10.16 -5.36
CA GLU A 34 8.78 -10.00 -3.98
C GLU A 34 7.89 -9.05 -3.15
N LYS A 35 7.36 -7.99 -3.79
CA LYS A 35 6.52 -6.97 -3.16
C LYS A 35 5.05 -7.38 -3.06
N GLN A 36 4.69 -8.58 -3.49
CA GLN A 36 3.32 -9.12 -3.54
C GLN A 36 2.31 -8.08 -4.05
N ARG A 37 2.63 -7.42 -5.17
CA ARG A 37 1.83 -6.33 -5.74
C ARG A 37 0.48 -6.75 -6.28
N PHE A 38 0.33 -8.03 -6.60
CA PHE A 38 -0.84 -8.56 -7.28
C PHE A 38 -1.40 -9.76 -6.53
N ALA A 39 -2.69 -10.01 -6.70
CA ALA A 39 -3.34 -11.25 -6.28
C ALA A 39 -4.09 -11.83 -7.46
N VAL A 40 -4.09 -13.16 -7.56
CA VAL A 40 -4.91 -13.91 -8.51
C VAL A 40 -5.84 -14.84 -7.77
N ARG A 41 -7.03 -15.06 -8.33
CA ARG A 41 -7.99 -16.03 -7.81
C ARG A 41 -8.90 -16.54 -8.94
N PRO A 42 -9.52 -17.72 -8.81
CA PRO A 42 -10.66 -18.07 -9.63
C PRO A 42 -11.88 -17.20 -9.26
N HIS A 43 -12.64 -16.76 -10.25
CA HIS A 43 -13.90 -16.04 -10.05
C HIS A 43 -14.91 -16.97 -9.35
N PRO A 44 -15.59 -16.52 -8.28
CA PRO A 44 -16.42 -17.41 -7.45
C PRO A 44 -17.52 -18.16 -8.20
N SER A 45 -18.07 -17.58 -9.25
CA SER A 45 -19.20 -18.17 -9.99
C SER A 45 -18.81 -18.82 -11.33
N THR A 46 -17.75 -18.35 -11.98
CA THR A 46 -17.39 -18.79 -13.34
C THR A 46 -16.10 -19.60 -13.38
N GLY A 47 -15.31 -19.59 -12.30
CA GLY A 47 -14.00 -20.23 -12.25
C GLY A 47 -12.90 -19.53 -13.08
N HIS A 48 -13.24 -18.46 -13.80
CA HIS A 48 -12.28 -17.72 -14.62
C HIS A 48 -11.17 -17.11 -13.76
N LEU A 49 -9.92 -17.14 -14.22
CA LEU A 49 -8.83 -16.53 -13.48
C LEU A 49 -8.96 -15.01 -13.51
N GLN A 50 -8.95 -14.40 -12.32
CA GLN A 50 -8.98 -12.96 -12.13
C GLN A 50 -7.69 -12.47 -11.49
N ILE A 51 -7.34 -11.22 -11.75
CA ILE A 51 -6.20 -10.52 -11.16
C ILE A 51 -6.64 -9.17 -10.59
N ARG A 52 -5.99 -8.73 -9.50
CA ARG A 52 -6.06 -7.35 -9.01
C ARG A 52 -4.70 -6.84 -8.56
N ALA A 53 -4.56 -5.52 -8.47
CA ALA A 53 -3.52 -4.93 -7.65
C ALA A 53 -3.90 -5.05 -6.17
N ASN A 54 -2.93 -5.35 -5.31
CA ASN A 54 -3.16 -5.39 -3.85
C ASN A 54 -3.17 -3.98 -3.25
N GLN A 55 -2.44 -3.04 -3.86
CA GLN A 55 -2.23 -1.69 -3.33
C GLN A 55 -2.05 -0.65 -4.44
N GLY A 56 -2.24 0.63 -4.10
CA GLY A 56 -1.88 1.77 -4.95
C GLY A 56 -2.97 2.22 -5.92
N HIS A 57 -4.23 1.86 -5.65
CA HIS A 57 -5.37 2.32 -6.42
C HIS A 57 -5.50 3.84 -6.38
N SER A 58 -5.66 4.44 -7.56
CA SER A 58 -6.09 5.84 -7.70
C SER A 58 -7.59 5.93 -8.01
N LEU A 59 -8.20 4.81 -8.40
CA LEU A 59 -9.65 4.65 -8.53
C LEU A 59 -10.23 4.10 -7.22
N PRO A 60 -11.46 4.51 -6.84
CA PRO A 60 -12.13 3.96 -5.67
C PRO A 60 -12.46 2.47 -5.88
N VAL A 61 -12.08 1.65 -4.91
CA VAL A 61 -12.39 0.21 -4.84
C VAL A 61 -13.00 -0.03 -3.46
N SER A 62 -14.28 -0.40 -3.41
CA SER A 62 -15.09 -0.39 -2.18
C SER A 62 -14.86 -1.62 -1.31
N GLU A 63 -14.49 -2.75 -1.90
CA GLU A 63 -14.35 -4.05 -1.23
C GLU A 63 -12.89 -4.53 -1.24
N LEU A 64 -11.96 -3.61 -0.96
CA LEU A 64 -10.59 -4.02 -0.66
C LEU A 64 -10.58 -4.78 0.67
N GLU A 65 -9.81 -5.87 0.72
CA GLU A 65 -9.54 -6.64 1.95
C GLU A 65 -8.64 -5.80 2.88
N LEU A 66 -9.25 -4.83 3.55
CA LEU A 66 -8.63 -3.93 4.50
C LEU A 66 -9.00 -4.37 5.91
N THR A 67 -8.01 -4.55 6.78
CA THR A 67 -8.23 -4.81 8.21
C THR A 67 -8.20 -3.48 8.96
N PRO A 68 -9.30 -3.04 9.58
CA PRO A 68 -9.30 -1.84 10.42
C PRO A 68 -8.29 -1.97 11.56
N LEU A 69 -7.60 -0.87 11.87
CA LEU A 69 -6.74 -0.76 13.03
C LEU A 69 -7.42 0.18 14.00
N LEU A 70 -7.91 -0.38 15.11
CA LEU A 70 -8.79 0.31 16.04
C LEU A 70 -8.03 0.73 17.30
N ASP A 71 -6.95 0.01 17.63
CA ASP A 71 -6.18 0.20 18.84
C ASP A 71 -4.69 0.46 18.57
N PRO A 72 -3.99 1.22 19.44
CA PRO A 72 -2.54 1.38 19.39
C PRO A 72 -1.72 0.08 19.26
N SER A 73 -2.25 -1.02 19.81
CA SER A 73 -1.64 -2.35 19.75
C SER A 73 -1.66 -2.96 18.37
N ASP A 74 -2.56 -2.51 17.49
CA ASP A 74 -2.67 -3.01 16.11
C ASP A 74 -1.55 -2.46 15.22
N PHE A 75 -0.79 -1.47 15.73
CA PHE A 75 0.32 -0.86 15.02
C PHE A 75 1.67 -1.44 15.44
N PRO A 76 2.60 -1.64 14.49
CA PRO A 76 3.98 -1.95 14.81
C PRO A 76 4.62 -0.79 15.60
N GLU A 77 5.69 -1.09 16.34
CA GLU A 77 6.40 -0.08 17.13
C GLU A 77 6.92 1.09 16.29
N VAL A 78 7.26 0.77 15.04
CA VAL A 78 7.77 1.69 14.04
C VAL A 78 6.92 1.58 12.79
N VAL A 79 6.43 2.72 12.31
CA VAL A 79 5.96 2.84 10.94
C VAL A 79 6.80 3.87 10.20
N ALA A 80 7.10 3.64 8.93
CA ALA A 80 7.91 4.53 8.12
C ALA A 80 7.24 4.89 6.79
N HIS A 81 7.49 6.12 6.33
CA HIS A 81 7.10 6.56 4.99
C HIS A 81 8.34 6.90 4.17
N GLY A 82 8.60 6.13 3.11
CA GLY A 82 9.68 6.42 2.17
C GLY A 82 9.32 7.59 1.25
N THR A 83 10.11 8.67 1.25
CA THR A 83 9.91 9.84 0.38
C THR A 83 11.23 10.35 -0.21
N TYR A 84 11.14 11.24 -1.20
CA TYR A 84 12.32 11.93 -1.72
C TYR A 84 12.65 13.15 -0.85
N LEU A 85 13.94 13.44 -0.64
CA LEU A 85 14.39 14.57 0.18
C LEU A 85 13.78 15.92 -0.27
N ARG A 86 13.61 16.13 -1.57
CA ARG A 86 12.98 17.35 -2.12
C ARG A 86 11.55 17.61 -1.59
N HIS A 87 10.84 16.56 -1.18
CA HIS A 87 9.48 16.66 -0.65
C HIS A 87 9.46 16.95 0.85
N TRP A 88 10.62 16.90 1.53
CA TRP A 88 10.72 17.05 2.98
C TRP A 88 10.15 18.39 3.46
N THR A 89 10.53 19.49 2.82
CA THR A 89 10.07 20.82 3.23
C THR A 89 8.55 20.95 3.16
N ALA A 90 7.92 20.35 2.14
CA ALA A 90 6.47 20.30 2.03
C ALA A 90 5.86 19.41 3.12
N ILE A 91 6.35 18.18 3.24
CA ILE A 91 5.85 17.18 4.20
C ILE A 91 5.97 17.67 5.66
N ARG A 92 7.07 18.35 6.02
CA ARG A 92 7.26 18.96 7.34
C ARG A 92 6.25 20.09 7.62
N ARG A 93 5.87 20.84 6.58
CA ARG A 93 4.95 21.98 6.71
C ARG A 93 3.48 21.55 6.71
N SER A 94 3.12 20.59 5.88
CA SER A 94 1.70 20.24 5.61
C SER A 94 1.32 18.82 6.00
N GLY A 95 2.26 18.00 6.50
CA GLY A 95 2.02 16.57 6.73
C GLY A 95 2.10 15.75 5.43
N LEU A 96 1.88 14.44 5.58
CA LEU A 96 1.79 13.53 4.43
C LEU A 96 0.46 13.72 3.70
N SER A 97 0.50 13.69 2.38
CA SER A 97 -0.71 13.75 1.54
C SER A 97 -0.87 12.45 0.76
N ARG A 98 -2.13 12.00 0.62
CA ARG A 98 -2.48 10.87 -0.26
C ARG A 98 -2.20 11.19 -1.73
N MET A 99 -2.07 12.48 -2.08
CA MET A 99 -1.92 12.96 -3.45
C MET A 99 -3.04 12.37 -4.33
N GLY A 100 -2.71 11.76 -5.48
CA GLY A 100 -3.69 11.10 -6.34
C GLY A 100 -4.13 9.69 -5.89
N ARG A 101 -3.66 9.20 -4.74
CA ARG A 101 -4.03 7.87 -4.22
C ARG A 101 -5.25 7.95 -3.31
N THR A 102 -5.90 6.81 -3.12
CA THR A 102 -6.97 6.67 -2.12
C THR A 102 -6.43 6.75 -0.69
N HIS A 103 -5.19 6.31 -0.46
CA HIS A 103 -4.59 6.13 0.86
C HIS A 103 -3.10 6.54 0.92
N ILE A 104 -2.61 6.91 2.11
CA ILE A 104 -1.16 7.05 2.37
C ILE A 104 -0.60 5.70 2.78
N HIS A 105 0.52 5.31 2.20
CA HIS A 105 1.12 4.00 2.44
C HIS A 105 2.29 4.14 3.41
N LEU A 106 2.32 3.28 4.43
CA LEU A 106 3.43 3.14 5.37
C LEU A 106 4.01 1.72 5.37
N ALA A 107 5.29 1.61 5.74
CA ALA A 107 6.00 0.36 5.98
C ALA A 107 6.13 0.06 7.49
N PRO A 108 6.24 -1.21 7.92
CA PRO A 108 6.35 -1.61 9.33
C PRO A 108 7.80 -1.73 9.79
N GLY A 109 8.56 -0.65 9.70
CA GLY A 109 9.98 -0.66 10.04
C GLY A 109 10.79 0.23 9.13
N LEU A 110 12.09 0.25 9.36
CA LEU A 110 13.05 0.95 8.52
C LEU A 110 13.56 0.02 7.41
N PRO A 111 14.08 0.59 6.31
CA PRO A 111 14.73 -0.20 5.27
C PRO A 111 15.83 -1.08 5.85
N GLY A 112 15.84 -2.35 5.47
CA GLY A 112 16.83 -3.33 5.96
C GLY A 112 16.44 -4.10 7.23
N ASP A 113 15.34 -3.78 7.90
CA ASP A 113 14.89 -4.50 9.12
C ASP A 113 14.27 -5.89 8.83
N GLY A 114 14.24 -6.34 7.57
CA GLY A 114 13.65 -7.60 7.14
C GLY A 114 12.11 -7.66 7.19
N THR A 115 11.46 -6.74 7.91
CA THR A 115 10.01 -6.59 7.99
C THR A 115 9.42 -5.72 6.87
N VAL A 116 10.27 -4.95 6.17
CA VAL A 116 9.87 -4.02 5.12
C VAL A 116 9.98 -4.68 3.76
N VAL A 117 8.83 -5.13 3.24
CA VAL A 117 8.73 -5.77 1.91
C VAL A 117 8.36 -4.75 0.81
N SER A 118 7.80 -3.59 1.20
CA SER A 118 7.35 -2.56 0.24
C SER A 118 7.47 -1.13 0.81
N GLY A 119 7.51 -0.13 -0.06
CA GLY A 119 7.71 1.28 0.32
C GLY A 119 9.15 1.78 0.18
N GLU A 120 10.11 0.86 0.03
CA GLU A 120 11.48 1.18 -0.37
C GLU A 120 11.52 1.65 -1.82
N ARG A 121 11.89 2.92 -1.97
CA ARG A 121 12.53 3.42 -3.18
C ARG A 121 14.02 3.50 -2.85
N SER A 122 14.89 3.24 -3.81
CA SER A 122 16.34 3.43 -3.70
C SER A 122 16.68 4.91 -3.53
N ILE A 123 16.48 5.44 -2.31
CA ILE A 123 16.67 6.85 -1.96
C ILE A 123 17.08 6.95 -0.46
N PRO A 124 17.88 7.94 -0.06
CA PRO A 124 18.72 7.89 1.14
C PRO A 124 18.01 8.21 2.45
N LEU A 125 16.67 8.25 2.50
CA LEU A 125 15.97 8.71 3.70
C LEU A 125 14.59 8.07 3.90
N ALA A 126 14.54 7.03 4.74
CA ALA A 126 13.31 6.63 5.42
C ALA A 126 13.13 7.49 6.68
N ARG A 127 11.88 7.88 6.98
CA ARG A 127 11.55 8.60 8.21
C ARG A 127 10.55 7.78 9.02
N GLN A 128 10.86 7.65 10.31
CA GLN A 128 10.10 6.88 11.29
C GLN A 128 9.03 7.76 11.97
N MET A 129 7.91 7.13 12.28
CA MET A 129 6.92 7.62 13.24
C MET A 129 6.81 6.60 14.37
N GLY A 130 6.84 7.08 15.62
CA GLY A 130 6.70 6.22 16.81
C GLY A 130 5.25 6.07 17.26
N LYS A 131 4.94 5.00 18.01
CA LYS A 131 3.61 4.70 18.59
C LYS A 131 2.92 5.87 19.29
N GLN A 132 3.67 6.74 19.98
CA GLN A 132 3.10 7.93 20.64
C GLN A 132 2.50 8.95 19.64
N ALA A 133 3.07 9.05 18.44
CA ALA A 133 2.51 9.86 17.36
C ALA A 133 1.26 9.18 16.79
N LEU A 134 1.26 7.85 16.62
CA LEU A 134 0.09 7.12 16.15
C LEU A 134 -1.12 7.27 17.09
N ASN A 135 -0.92 7.21 18.41
CA ASN A 135 -2.01 7.34 19.40
C ASN A 135 -2.79 8.67 19.31
N ARG A 136 -2.15 9.77 18.89
CA ARG A 136 -2.84 11.05 18.71
C ARG A 136 -3.68 11.11 17.43
N LEU A 137 -3.45 10.18 16.50
CA LEU A 137 -4.09 10.13 15.17
C LEU A 137 -5.24 9.14 15.08
N LEU A 138 -5.45 8.29 16.09
CA LEU A 138 -6.51 7.27 16.10
C LEU A 138 -7.93 7.82 16.19
N PRO A 139 -8.24 8.89 16.96
CA PRO A 139 -9.64 9.28 17.16
C PRO A 139 -10.34 9.80 15.90
N ASP A 140 -9.59 10.33 14.93
CA ASP A 140 -10.12 11.08 13.80
C ASP A 140 -9.96 10.38 12.44
N GLN A 141 -9.50 9.11 12.40
CA GLN A 141 -9.03 8.47 11.17
C GLN A 141 -9.41 6.99 11.03
N ASN A 142 -9.91 6.60 9.86
CA ASN A 142 -10.14 5.20 9.49
C ASN A 142 -8.83 4.53 9.07
N TRP A 143 -8.05 4.09 10.07
CA TRP A 143 -6.83 3.35 9.81
C TRP A 143 -7.15 1.94 9.35
N THR A 144 -6.48 1.50 8.30
CA THR A 144 -6.56 0.12 7.82
C THR A 144 -5.19 -0.43 7.49
N SER A 145 -5.06 -1.74 7.51
CA SER A 145 -3.90 -2.45 6.99
C SER A 145 -4.32 -3.39 5.86
N ALA A 146 -3.42 -3.61 4.91
CA ALA A 146 -3.56 -4.70 3.97
C ALA A 146 -2.18 -5.24 3.62
N LYS A 147 -1.97 -6.54 3.90
CA LYS A 147 -0.78 -7.34 3.58
C LYS A 147 0.52 -6.53 3.65
N HIS A 148 0.85 -6.03 4.84
CA HIS A 148 2.10 -5.32 5.18
C HIS A 148 2.17 -3.84 4.74
N THR A 149 1.05 -3.14 4.62
CA THR A 149 1.00 -1.68 4.43
C THR A 149 -0.13 -1.07 5.25
N TRP A 150 0.17 0.02 5.98
CA TRP A 150 -0.77 0.75 6.82
C TRP A 150 -1.25 2.00 6.08
N ILE A 151 -2.51 2.33 6.29
CA ILE A 151 -3.30 3.29 5.53
C ILE A 151 -3.98 4.26 6.50
N GLY A 152 -3.83 5.58 6.30
CA GLY A 152 -4.55 6.63 7.03
C GLY A 152 -4.37 8.03 6.42
N HIS A 153 -5.04 9.07 6.95
CA HIS A 153 -4.70 10.47 6.64
C HIS A 153 -3.76 11.06 7.70
N PHE A 154 -2.92 12.01 7.29
CA PHE A 154 -1.91 12.61 8.16
C PHE A 154 -2.04 14.13 8.18
N GLY A 155 -2.10 14.71 9.38
CA GLY A 155 -1.95 16.15 9.62
C GLY A 155 -0.48 16.56 9.78
N HIS A 156 -0.23 17.87 9.87
CA HIS A 156 1.12 18.45 9.86
C HIS A 156 1.94 18.23 11.15
N GLU A 157 1.30 17.88 12.26
CA GLU A 157 1.91 17.87 13.60
C GLU A 157 2.75 16.62 13.93
N MET A 158 2.94 15.71 12.97
CA MET A 158 3.16 14.29 13.29
C MET A 158 4.53 13.71 12.94
N ILE A 159 5.48 14.52 12.48
CA ILE A 159 6.82 14.03 12.13
C ILE A 159 7.76 14.23 13.30
N GLY A 160 7.73 13.28 14.23
CA GLY A 160 8.66 13.24 15.37
C GLY A 160 10.07 12.87 14.92
N MET A 161 11.04 13.74 15.18
CA MET A 161 12.46 13.46 15.02
C MET A 161 12.99 12.71 16.24
N ARG A 162 13.72 11.62 16.04
CA ARG A 162 14.94 11.39 16.83
C ARG A 162 16.13 11.79 15.95
N PRO A 163 17.10 12.55 16.48
CA PRO A 163 18.35 12.83 15.78
C PRO A 163 19.11 11.55 15.43
#